data_AF-A0A147HUS1-F1
#
_entry.id   AF-A0A147HUS1-F1
#
_cell.length_a   1.000
_cell.length_b   1.000
_cell.length_c   1.000
_cell.angle_alpha   90.00
_cell.angle_beta   90.00
_cell.angle_gamma   90.00
#
_symmetry.space_group_name_H-M   'P 1'
#
loop_
_entity.id
_entity.type
_entity.pdbx_description
1 polymer ?
#
loop_
_entity_poly.entity_id
_entity_poly.type
_entity_poly.pdbx_seq_one_letter_code
_entity_poly.pdbx_strand_id
1 'polypeptide(L)' 'MTQHAPRPPRRPDQIVAVGLLTQRDLDVLGSGFRRSFPVSQDTAFDDLLQALDSIEAIHVPNRRD' A
#
# COMPACT_ATOMS: atom_id res chain seq x y z
N MET A 1 -1.66 -7.95 -47.00
CA MET A 1 -0.62 -7.10 -46.40
C MET A 1 -1.29 -6.11 -45.46
N THR A 2 -1.60 -6.50 -44.22
CA THR A 2 -2.14 -5.59 -43.20
C THR A 2 -0.98 -5.11 -42.34
N GLN A 3 -0.55 -3.87 -42.53
CA GLN A 3 0.49 -3.26 -41.71
C GLN A 3 -0.10 -2.95 -40.34
N HIS A 4 0.44 -3.58 -39.29
CA HIS A 4 0.17 -3.18 -37.91
C HIS A 4 0.76 -1.79 -37.70
N ALA A 5 -0.10 -0.80 -37.43
CA ALA A 5 0.33 0.53 -37.02
C ALA A 5 1.23 0.43 -35.76
N PRO A 6 2.30 1.23 -35.66
CA PRO A 6 3.19 1.20 -34.50
C PRO A 6 2.42 1.56 -33.23
N ARG A 7 2.61 0.76 -32.18
CA ARG A 7 2.02 1.01 -30.86
C ARG A 7 2.49 2.38 -30.36
N PRO A 8 1.61 3.26 -29.86
CA PRO A 8 2.01 4.54 -29.32
C PRO A 8 3.04 4.34 -28.20
N PRO A 9 3.99 5.28 -28.03
CA PRO A 9 5.00 5.18 -26.99
C PRO A 9 4.31 5.03 -25.63
N ARG A 10 4.72 4.02 -24.86
CA ARG A 10 4.29 3.91 -23.46
C ARG A 10 4.87 5.12 -22.73
N ARG A 11 4.00 5.91 -22.10
CA ARG A 11 4.46 6.92 -21.15
C ARG A 11 5.28 6.20 -20.08
N PRO A 12 6.41 6.77 -19.62
CA PRO A 12 7.17 6.18 -18.53
C PRO A 12 6.23 5.94 -17.35
N ASP A 13 6.31 4.75 -16.76
CA ASP A 13 5.50 4.40 -15.61
C ASP A 13 5.79 5.41 -14.48
N GLN A 14 4.74 5.99 -13.91
CA GLN A 14 4.91 6.96 -12.84
C GLN A 14 5.36 6.23 -11.58
N ILE A 15 6.51 6.63 -11.03
CA ILE A 15 6.95 6.15 -9.72
C ILE A 15 6.08 6.85 -8.66
N VAL A 16 5.34 6.06 -7.89
CA VAL A 16 4.52 6.53 -6.76
C VAL A 16 5.11 5.96 -5.47
N ALA A 17 5.54 6.84 -4.56
CA ALA A 17 5.94 6.46 -3.21
C ALA A 17 4.76 6.64 -2.25
N VAL A 18 4.48 5.62 -1.44
CA VAL A 18 3.45 5.64 -0.39
C VAL A 18 4.14 5.42 0.94
N GLY A 19 3.88 6.30 1.92
CA GLY A 19 4.37 6.20 3.28
C GLY A 19 3.24 6.37 4.28
N LEU A 20 3.34 5.66 5.42
CA LEU A 20 2.47 5.89 6.56
C LEU A 20 3.05 7.03 7.39
N LEU A 21 2.26 8.09 7.57
CA LEU A 21 2.69 9.31 8.23
C LEU A 21 1.73 9.60 9.38
N THR A 22 2.28 10.03 10.51
CA THR A 22 1.47 10.57 11.60
C THR A 22 1.07 12.01 11.28
N GLN A 23 0.11 12.55 12.04
CA GLN A 23 -0.26 13.96 11.92
C GLN A 23 0.96 14.89 12.11
N ARG A 24 1.82 14.56 13.08
CA ARG A 24 3.06 15.32 13.35
C ARG A 24 4.00 15.34 12.14
N ASP A 25 4.11 14.23 11.41
CA ASP A 25 4.95 14.15 10.22
C ASP A 25 4.39 15.03 9.09
N LEU A 26 3.06 15.03 8.92
CA LEU A 26 2.39 15.91 7.95
C LEU A 26 2.60 17.40 8.28
N ASP A 27 2.51 17.76 9.56
CA ASP A 27 2.71 19.13 10.01
C ASP A 27 4.14 19.62 9.71
N VAL A 28 5.15 18.73 9.85
CA VAL A 28 6.55 19.03 9.52
C VAL A 28 6.78 19.15 8.01
N LEU A 29 6.14 18.29 7.20
CA LEU A 29 6.25 18.33 5.74
C LEU A 29 5.62 19.61 5.14
N GLY A 30 4.65 20.20 5.84
CA GLY A 30 4.07 21.49 5.50
C GLY A 30 3.41 21.52 4.11
N SER A 31 3.36 22.71 3.51
CA SER A 31 2.61 22.97 2.27
C SER A 31 3.15 22.32 1.00
N GLY A 32 4.36 21.74 1.06
CA GLY A 32 4.95 20.99 -0.05
C GLY A 32 4.32 19.61 -0.26
N PHE A 33 3.64 19.07 0.77
CA PHE A 33 2.97 17.78 0.68
C PHE A 33 1.59 17.93 0.04
N ARG A 34 1.44 17.42 -1.19
CA ARG A 34 0.26 17.70 -2.03
C ARG A 34 -0.91 16.73 -1.84
N ARG A 35 -0.67 15.54 -1.28
CA ARG A 35 -1.67 14.46 -1.21
C ARG A 35 -1.47 13.63 0.05
N SER A 36 -2.38 13.77 1.01
CA SER A 36 -2.53 12.89 2.16
C SER A 36 -3.93 12.28 2.13
N PHE A 37 -4.03 11.04 2.57
CA PHE A 37 -5.31 10.36 2.79
C PHE A 37 -5.30 9.85 4.23
N PRO A 38 -6.21 10.33 5.10
CA PRO A 38 -6.24 9.87 6.47
C PRO A 38 -6.61 8.38 6.49
N VAL A 39 -5.85 7.60 7.24
CA VAL A 39 -6.24 6.23 7.59
C VAL A 39 -7.10 6.32 8.83
N SER A 40 -8.42 6.21 8.65
CA SER A 40 -9.35 6.13 9.76
C SER A 40 -9.13 4.82 10.52
N GLN A 41 -9.18 4.89 11.84
CA GLN A 41 -9.35 3.70 12.67
C GLN A 41 -10.80 3.26 12.48
N ASP A 42 -10.99 2.24 11.64
CA ASP A 42 -12.28 1.60 11.44
C ASP A 42 -12.29 0.29 12.23
N THR A 43 -13.39 0.04 12.94
CA THR A 43 -13.60 -1.14 13.77
C THR A 43 -14.42 -2.21 13.05
N ALA A 44 -14.79 -2.01 11.78
CA ALA A 44 -15.65 -2.89 11.01
C ALA A 44 -15.16 -4.36 10.92
N PHE A 45 -13.87 -4.59 11.14
CA PHE A 45 -13.25 -5.91 11.07
C PHE A 45 -12.66 -6.38 12.41
N ASP A 46 -12.90 -5.69 13.51
CA ASP A 46 -12.31 -6.02 14.80
C ASP A 46 -12.66 -7.45 15.23
N ASP A 47 -13.92 -7.86 15.06
CA ASP A 47 -14.37 -9.23 15.38
C ASP A 47 -13.64 -10.29 14.54
N LEU A 48 -13.36 -9.98 13.26
CA LEU A 48 -12.63 -10.87 12.37
C LEU A 48 -11.15 -10.96 12.77
N LEU A 49 -10.53 -9.82 13.07
CA LEU A 49 -9.13 -9.76 13.53
C LEU A 49 -8.97 -10.51 14.85
N GLN A 50 -9.89 -10.33 15.79
CA GLN A 50 -9.90 -11.08 17.04
C GLN A 50 -10.06 -12.58 16.82
N ALA A 51 -10.91 -13.00 15.87
CA ALA A 51 -11.05 -14.39 15.51
C ALA A 51 -9.75 -14.96 14.92
N LEU A 52 -9.03 -14.19 14.09
CA LEU A 52 -7.74 -14.59 13.53
C LEU A 52 -6.64 -14.68 14.59
N ASP A 53 -6.59 -13.73 15.52
CA ASP A 53 -5.63 -13.73 16.64
C ASP A 53 -5.82 -14.92 17.59
N SER A 54 -7.03 -15.50 17.62
CA SER A 54 -7.32 -16.71 18.39
C SER A 54 -6.76 -17.99 17.74
N ILE A 55 -6.34 -17.92 16.47
CA ILE A 55 -5.79 -19.06 15.74
C ILE A 55 -4.30 -19.17 16.05
N GLU A 56 -3.87 -20.36 16.48
CA GLU A 56 -2.46 -20.65 16.72
C GLU A 56 -1.64 -20.46 15.43
N ALA A 57 -0.57 -19.67 15.51
CA ALA A 57 0.31 -19.45 14.39
C ALA A 57 1.02 -20.75 14.01
N ILE A 58 0.76 -21.26 12.81
CA ILE A 58 1.47 -22.44 12.29
C ILE A 58 2.91 -22.02 12.00
N HIS A 59 3.86 -22.59 12.74
CA HIS A 59 5.27 -22.43 12.43
C HIS A 59 5.58 -23.14 11.10
N VAL A 60 5.74 -22.36 10.03
CA VAL A 60 6.26 -22.87 8.76
C VAL A 60 7.78 -22.81 8.83
N PRO A 61 8.49 -23.95 8.86
CA PRO A 61 9.95 -23.94 8.90
C PRO A 61 10.48 -23.20 7.67
N ASN A 62 11.40 -22.26 7.91
CA ASN A 62 12.02 -21.49 6.85
C ASN A 62 12.91 -22.44 6.03
N ARG A 63 12.62 -22.64 4.75
CA ARG A 63 13.36 -23.57 3.88
C ARG A 63 14.73 -22.98 3.52
N ARG A 64 15.64 -22.93 4.47
CA ARG A 64 17.08 -22.66 4.32
C ARG A 64 17.84 -23.39 5.42
N ASP A 65 17.89 -24.72 5.31
CA ASP A 65 18.95 -25.56 5.88
C ASP A 65 19.81 -26.07 4.73
#